data_AF-K0K6M1-F1
#
_entry.id   AF-K0K6M1-F1
#
_cell.length_a   1.000
_cell.length_b   1.000
_cell.length_c   1.000
_cell.angle_alpha   90.00
_cell.angle_beta   90.00
_cell.angle_gamma   90.00
#
_symmetry.space_group_name_H-M   'P 1'
#
loop_
_entity.id
_entity.type
_entity.pdbx_description
1 polymer ?
#
loop_
_entity_poly.entity_id
_entity_poly.type
_entity_poly.pdbx_seq_one_letter_code
_entity_poly.pdbx_strand_id
1 'polypeptide(L)'
;MSQLPPSNSDPGIDILRAITLEIYPLIFNSFKFITLITSNYSKLSSKLTHKTLRDDIQWIKESMDQDILKLNNLQNHLNFINSQETITNKNEILTVFNEITDFAQLILLDDLITTLEGISTTLTPQDIDILKINELTMNDIVSILKRFSISLKITCDPLKLIERNTITTEDISIPLSKLKNIIDTVEERKIVLQQKFEDLKKVVQ
;
A
#
# COMPACT_ATOMS: atom_id res chain seq x y z
N MET A 1 -28.04 -16.59 33.73
CA MET A 1 -27.81 -16.16 32.33
C MET A 1 -27.17 -14.78 32.41
N SER A 2 -25.87 -14.70 32.20
CA SER A 2 -25.12 -13.44 32.25
C SER A 2 -24.99 -12.90 30.83
N GLN A 3 -25.39 -11.64 30.66
CA GLN A 3 -25.43 -10.92 29.38
C GLN A 3 -24.07 -10.94 28.67
N LEU A 4 -24.11 -11.20 27.36
CA LEU A 4 -23.03 -10.84 26.44
C LEU A 4 -22.78 -9.33 26.56
N PRO A 5 -21.53 -8.85 26.65
CA PRO A 5 -21.26 -7.42 26.57
C PRO A 5 -21.78 -6.88 25.22
N PRO A 6 -22.34 -5.66 25.18
CA PRO A 6 -22.98 -5.16 23.97
C PRO A 6 -21.95 -4.87 22.87
N SER A 7 -22.40 -5.01 21.63
CA SER A 7 -21.72 -4.59 20.39
C SER A 7 -21.07 -3.21 20.52
N ASN A 8 -19.88 -3.02 19.93
CA ASN A 8 -19.27 -1.73 19.53
C ASN A 8 -19.85 -0.47 20.21
N SER A 9 -19.69 -0.34 21.53
CA SER A 9 -20.27 0.80 22.28
C SER A 9 -19.35 2.03 22.28
N ASP A 10 -18.12 1.88 21.77
CA ASP A 10 -17.15 2.96 21.66
C ASP A 10 -17.26 3.66 20.29
N PRO A 11 -17.71 4.93 20.22
CA PRO A 11 -17.84 5.66 18.96
C PRO A 11 -16.50 5.86 18.23
N GLY A 12 -15.37 5.71 18.91
CA GLY A 12 -14.05 5.75 18.29
C GLY A 12 -13.74 4.53 17.42
N ILE A 13 -14.40 3.38 17.64
CA ILE A 13 -14.25 2.19 16.79
C ILE A 13 -14.83 2.46 15.39
N ASP A 14 -16.05 3.00 15.32
CA ASP A 14 -16.70 3.30 14.03
C ASP A 14 -15.92 4.35 13.23
N ILE A 15 -15.37 5.36 13.93
CA ILE A 15 -14.50 6.38 13.35
C ILE A 15 -13.23 5.74 12.75
N LEU A 16 -12.53 4.90 13.52
CA LEU A 16 -11.31 4.24 13.06
C LEU A 16 -11.57 3.27 11.91
N ARG A 17 -12.69 2.54 11.93
CA ARG A 17 -13.12 1.69 10.82
C ARG A 17 -13.37 2.52 9.57
N ALA A 18 -14.14 3.60 9.68
CA ALA A 18 -14.45 4.46 8.54
C ALA A 18 -13.18 4.98 7.86
N ILE A 19 -12.25 5.57 8.63
CA ILE A 19 -11.05 6.17 8.06
C ILE A 19 -10.08 5.14 7.45
N THR A 20 -9.91 3.98 8.08
CA THR A 20 -9.04 2.93 7.54
C THR A 20 -9.64 2.31 6.26
N LEU A 21 -10.96 2.11 6.23
CA LEU A 21 -11.70 1.66 5.04
C LEU A 21 -11.59 2.59 3.84
N GLU A 22 -11.31 3.87 4.02
CA GLU A 22 -11.09 4.79 2.91
C GLU A 22 -9.69 4.66 2.28
N ILE A 23 -8.70 4.20 3.05
CA ILE A 23 -7.31 4.05 2.58
C ILE A 23 -7.11 2.68 1.91
N TYR A 24 -7.73 1.62 2.44
CA TYR A 24 -7.55 0.26 1.92
C TYR A 24 -7.81 0.10 0.42
N PRO A 25 -8.85 0.68 -0.20
CA PRO A 25 -9.06 0.56 -1.63
C PRO A 25 -7.91 1.14 -2.45
N LEU A 26 -7.26 2.21 -1.99
CA LEU A 26 -6.11 2.82 -2.67
C LEU A 26 -4.88 1.93 -2.59
N ILE A 27 -4.66 1.32 -1.42
CA ILE A 27 -3.64 0.29 -1.21
C ILE A 27 -3.92 -0.89 -2.15
N PHE A 28 -5.00 -1.63 -1.94
CA PHE A 28 -5.26 -2.90 -2.66
C PHE A 28 -5.40 -2.72 -4.18
N ASN A 29 -5.99 -1.63 -4.66
CA ASN A 29 -6.10 -1.42 -6.11
C ASN A 29 -4.78 -0.97 -6.75
N SER A 30 -3.87 -0.32 -6.00
CA SER A 30 -2.58 0.10 -6.56
C SER A 30 -1.73 -1.09 -7.01
N PHE A 31 -1.84 -2.23 -6.31
CA PHE A 31 -1.07 -3.43 -6.66
C PHE A 31 -1.48 -4.04 -7.98
N LYS A 32 -2.74 -3.89 -8.40
CA LYS A 32 -3.15 -4.32 -9.74
C LYS A 32 -2.33 -3.59 -10.80
N PHE A 33 -2.06 -2.30 -10.60
CA PHE A 33 -1.23 -1.52 -11.51
C PHE A 33 0.25 -1.91 -11.40
N ILE A 34 0.73 -2.20 -10.19
CA ILE A 34 2.11 -2.71 -9.98
C ILE A 34 2.32 -4.05 -10.70
N THR A 35 1.38 -4.99 -10.61
CA THR A 35 1.43 -6.27 -11.37
C THR A 35 1.48 -6.01 -12.87
N LEU A 36 0.70 -5.04 -13.36
CA LEU A 36 0.69 -4.70 -14.78
C LEU A 36 2.02 -4.09 -15.22
N ILE A 37 2.64 -3.23 -14.39
CA ILE A 37 3.97 -2.66 -14.64
C ILE A 37 5.02 -3.79 -14.75
N THR A 38 5.11 -4.67 -13.76
CA THR A 38 6.09 -5.77 -13.78
C THR A 38 5.83 -6.78 -14.90
N SER A 39 4.56 -7.05 -15.21
CA SER A 39 4.18 -7.89 -16.34
C SER A 39 4.56 -7.28 -17.68
N ASN A 40 4.40 -5.96 -17.84
CA ASN A 40 4.85 -5.25 -19.04
C ASN A 40 6.37 -5.30 -19.16
N TYR A 41 7.12 -5.05 -18.08
CA TYR A 41 8.58 -5.17 -18.12
C TYR A 41 9.03 -6.59 -18.48
N SER A 42 8.44 -7.64 -17.89
CA SER A 42 8.78 -9.03 -18.23
C SER A 42 8.50 -9.36 -19.71
N LYS A 43 7.40 -8.83 -20.29
CA LYS A 43 7.12 -8.97 -21.73
C LYS A 43 8.14 -8.23 -22.58
N LEU A 44 8.43 -6.97 -22.24
CA LEU A 44 9.36 -6.13 -22.99
C LEU A 44 10.80 -6.67 -22.91
N SER A 45 11.20 -7.19 -21.74
CA SER A 45 12.54 -7.72 -21.50
C SER A 45 12.88 -8.90 -22.41
N SER A 46 11.88 -9.65 -22.90
CA SER A 46 12.09 -10.73 -23.89
C SER A 46 12.80 -10.28 -25.16
N LYS A 47 12.75 -8.98 -25.50
CA LYS A 47 13.41 -8.37 -26.65
C LYS A 47 14.85 -7.93 -26.36
N LEU A 48 15.26 -7.89 -25.09
CA LEU A 48 16.63 -7.54 -24.70
C LEU A 48 17.59 -8.65 -25.07
N THR A 49 18.83 -8.30 -25.40
CA THR A 49 19.89 -9.27 -25.70
C THR A 49 20.59 -9.77 -24.42
N HIS A 50 20.69 -8.91 -23.40
CA HIS A 50 21.36 -9.18 -22.13
C HIS A 50 20.56 -10.14 -21.22
N LYS A 51 21.09 -11.35 -21.01
CA LYS A 51 20.42 -12.37 -20.18
C LYS A 51 20.20 -11.90 -18.73
N THR A 52 21.21 -11.32 -18.09
CA THR A 52 21.12 -10.88 -16.68
C THR A 52 19.98 -9.89 -16.46
N LEU A 53 19.84 -8.87 -17.33
CA LEU A 53 18.73 -7.92 -17.25
C LEU A 53 17.35 -8.59 -17.40
N ARG A 54 17.24 -9.61 -18.27
CA ARG A 54 16.00 -10.37 -18.39
C ARG A 54 15.69 -11.16 -17.12
N ASP A 55 16.71 -11.79 -16.55
CA ASP A 55 16.60 -12.58 -15.32
C ASP A 55 16.22 -11.68 -14.12
N ASP A 56 16.82 -10.49 -14.00
CA ASP A 56 16.50 -9.51 -12.95
C ASP A 56 15.05 -9.00 -13.06
N ILE A 57 14.60 -8.66 -14.26
CA ILE A 57 13.21 -8.24 -14.52
C ILE A 57 12.24 -9.38 -14.24
N GLN A 58 12.60 -10.62 -14.59
CA GLN A 58 11.78 -11.79 -14.31
C GLN A 58 11.69 -12.07 -12.81
N TRP A 59 12.80 -11.95 -12.08
CA TRP A 59 12.85 -12.07 -10.64
C TRP A 59 11.95 -11.04 -9.95
N ILE A 60 11.98 -9.76 -10.37
CA ILE A 60 11.06 -8.74 -9.85
C ILE A 60 9.61 -9.15 -10.03
N LYS A 61 9.24 -9.63 -11.22
CA LYS A 61 7.87 -10.04 -11.50
C LYS A 61 7.45 -11.17 -10.54
N GLU A 62 8.27 -12.20 -10.40
CA GLU A 62 7.99 -13.35 -9.54
C GLU A 62 7.92 -12.96 -8.06
N SER A 63 8.82 -12.09 -7.59
CA SER A 63 8.80 -11.56 -6.22
C SER A 63 7.52 -10.77 -5.96
N MET A 64 7.15 -9.85 -6.86
CA MET A 64 5.93 -9.05 -6.73
C MET A 64 4.67 -9.91 -6.79
N ASP A 65 4.62 -10.94 -7.65
CA ASP A 65 3.48 -11.86 -7.69
C ASP A 65 3.31 -12.59 -6.35
N GLN A 66 4.41 -12.99 -5.69
CA GLN A 66 4.36 -13.61 -4.35
C GLN A 66 3.90 -12.63 -3.27
N ASP A 67 4.39 -11.39 -3.29
CA ASP A 67 4.00 -10.40 -2.29
C ASP A 67 2.54 -9.96 -2.44
N ILE A 68 2.03 -9.94 -3.67
CA ILE A 68 0.62 -9.67 -3.94
C ILE A 68 -0.27 -10.81 -3.45
N LEU A 69 0.18 -12.07 -3.54
CA LEU A 69 -0.54 -13.20 -2.92
C LEU A 69 -0.64 -13.04 -1.39
N LYS A 70 0.46 -12.64 -0.72
CA LYS A 70 0.44 -12.35 0.72
C LYS A 70 -0.54 -11.22 1.04
N LEU A 71 -0.54 -10.16 0.24
CA LEU A 71 -1.45 -9.04 0.44
C LEU A 71 -2.92 -9.41 0.21
N ASN A 72 -3.24 -10.24 -0.79
CA ASN A 72 -4.60 -10.73 -0.99
C ASN A 72 -5.08 -11.55 0.21
N ASN A 73 -4.19 -12.31 0.86
CA ASN A 73 -4.52 -13.01 2.10
C ASN A 73 -4.80 -12.02 3.25
N LEU A 74 -4.02 -10.94 3.36
CA LEU A 74 -4.29 -9.86 4.31
C LEU A 74 -5.61 -9.14 4.01
N GLN A 75 -5.98 -8.95 2.75
CA GLN A 75 -7.28 -8.38 2.37
C GLN A 75 -8.45 -9.27 2.81
N ASN A 76 -8.31 -10.58 2.68
CA ASN A 76 -9.31 -11.53 3.14
C ASN A 76 -9.45 -11.49 4.68
N HIS A 77 -8.32 -11.38 5.38
CA HIS A 77 -8.30 -11.19 6.84
C HIS A 77 -8.97 -9.87 7.26
N LEU A 78 -8.73 -8.78 6.53
CA LEU A 78 -9.39 -7.51 6.73
C LEU A 78 -10.91 -7.61 6.56
N ASN A 79 -11.38 -8.26 5.49
CA ASN A 79 -12.80 -8.45 5.22
C ASN A 79 -13.50 -9.22 6.35
N PHE A 80 -12.80 -10.16 6.99
CA PHE A 80 -13.28 -10.85 8.18
C PHE A 80 -13.42 -9.88 9.37
N ILE A 81 -12.38 -9.10 9.70
CA ILE A 81 -12.39 -8.17 10.86
C ILE A 81 -13.40 -7.03 10.70
N ASN A 82 -13.59 -6.56 9.46
CA ASN A 82 -14.54 -5.49 9.14
C ASN A 82 -15.98 -5.97 8.94
N SER A 83 -16.26 -7.28 9.08
CA SER A 83 -17.63 -7.76 9.08
C SER A 83 -18.38 -7.18 10.31
N GLN A 84 -19.61 -6.72 10.11
CA GLN A 84 -20.38 -6.03 11.15
C GLN A 84 -20.63 -6.89 12.40
N GLU A 85 -20.44 -8.21 12.29
CA GLU A 85 -20.65 -9.20 13.34
C GLU A 85 -19.38 -9.48 14.17
N THR A 86 -18.21 -8.97 13.76
CA THR A 86 -16.95 -9.17 14.48
C THR A 86 -16.79 -8.14 15.61
N ILE A 87 -16.75 -8.65 16.84
CA ILE A 87 -16.31 -7.90 18.03
C ILE A 87 -14.83 -7.57 17.84
N THR A 88 -14.48 -6.28 17.83
CA THR A 88 -13.08 -5.82 17.76
C THR A 88 -12.86 -4.64 18.71
N ASN A 89 -11.60 -4.23 18.86
CA ASN A 89 -11.23 -3.03 19.62
C ASN A 89 -10.33 -2.10 18.78
N LYS A 90 -10.02 -0.91 19.31
CA LYS A 90 -9.21 0.10 18.61
C LYS A 90 -7.79 -0.39 18.33
N ASN A 91 -7.21 -1.16 19.25
CA ASN A 91 -5.87 -1.75 19.10
C ASN A 91 -5.83 -2.68 17.89
N GLU A 92 -6.74 -3.64 17.81
CA GLU A 92 -6.82 -4.61 16.72
C GLU A 92 -6.97 -3.94 15.35
N ILE A 93 -7.84 -2.93 15.24
CA ILE A 93 -8.01 -2.16 13.99
C ILE A 93 -6.70 -1.50 13.58
N LEU A 94 -6.01 -0.85 14.52
CA LEU A 94 -4.76 -0.13 14.25
C LEU A 94 -3.60 -1.08 13.95
N THR A 95 -3.48 -2.19 14.68
CA THR A 95 -2.45 -3.21 14.42
C THR A 95 -2.61 -3.79 13.02
N VAL A 96 -3.82 -4.19 12.63
CA VAL A 96 -4.08 -4.72 11.28
C VAL A 96 -3.83 -3.66 10.19
N PHE A 97 -4.23 -2.41 10.44
CA PHE A 97 -3.92 -1.30 9.55
C PHE A 97 -2.41 -1.10 9.38
N ASN A 98 -1.66 -1.17 10.47
CA ASN A 98 -0.21 -0.99 10.46
C ASN A 98 0.48 -2.15 9.75
N GLU A 99 0.09 -3.40 10.01
CA GLU A 99 0.60 -4.57 9.30
C GLU A 99 0.41 -4.45 7.78
N ILE A 100 -0.80 -4.09 7.33
CA ILE A 100 -1.10 -3.93 5.90
C ILE A 100 -0.27 -2.79 5.30
N THR A 101 -0.21 -1.65 5.97
CA THR A 101 0.47 -0.46 5.44
C THR A 101 1.99 -0.58 5.48
N ASP A 102 2.56 -1.21 6.52
CA ASP A 102 4.00 -1.52 6.59
C ASP A 102 4.38 -2.55 5.53
N PHE A 103 3.58 -3.59 5.32
CA PHE A 103 3.82 -4.55 4.24
C PHE A 103 3.81 -3.85 2.87
N ALA A 104 2.77 -3.03 2.61
CA ALA A 104 2.64 -2.28 1.37
C ALA A 104 3.83 -1.33 1.13
N GLN A 105 4.24 -0.59 2.16
CA GLN A 105 5.28 0.45 2.06
C GLN A 105 6.68 -0.16 2.01
N LEU A 106 7.04 -0.95 3.04
CA LEU A 106 8.41 -1.39 3.26
C LEU A 106 8.79 -2.58 2.39
N ILE A 107 7.88 -3.55 2.25
CA ILE A 107 8.22 -4.81 1.58
C ILE A 107 7.94 -4.69 0.09
N LEU A 108 6.79 -4.14 -0.30
CA LEU A 108 6.41 -4.17 -1.71
C LEU A 108 6.93 -2.95 -2.47
N LEU A 109 6.57 -1.74 -2.03
CA LEU A 109 6.90 -0.52 -2.76
C LEU A 109 8.39 -0.18 -2.70
N ASP A 110 9.00 -0.18 -1.51
CA ASP A 110 10.41 0.20 -1.35
C ASP A 110 11.36 -0.79 -2.06
N ASP A 111 11.12 -2.10 -1.96
CA ASP A 111 11.93 -3.10 -2.67
C ASP A 111 11.76 -3.00 -4.20
N LEU A 112 10.53 -2.83 -4.69
CA LEU A 112 10.28 -2.63 -6.13
C LEU A 112 11.00 -1.38 -6.64
N ILE A 113 10.84 -0.25 -5.95
CA ILE A 113 11.47 1.03 -6.31
C ILE A 113 12.98 0.86 -6.35
N THR A 114 13.58 0.30 -5.31
CA THR A 114 15.03 0.10 -5.20
C THR A 114 15.55 -0.80 -6.32
N THR A 115 14.83 -1.87 -6.64
CA THR A 115 15.26 -2.81 -7.68
C THR A 115 15.14 -2.20 -9.07
N LEU A 116 14.04 -1.51 -9.39
CA LEU A 116 13.89 -0.80 -10.66
C LEU A 116 14.93 0.31 -10.82
N GLU A 117 15.28 1.02 -9.74
CA GLU A 117 16.38 1.97 -9.76
C GLU A 117 17.70 1.29 -10.08
N GLY A 118 18.03 0.19 -9.41
CA GLY A 118 19.22 -0.61 -9.69
C GLY A 118 19.31 -1.00 -11.17
N ILE A 119 18.24 -1.55 -11.73
CA ILE A 119 18.18 -1.91 -13.16
C ILE A 119 18.39 -0.69 -14.04
N SER A 120 17.69 0.42 -13.77
CA SER A 120 17.74 1.64 -14.58
C SER A 120 19.16 2.18 -14.77
N THR A 121 20.04 2.03 -13.76
CA THR A 121 21.43 2.50 -13.83
C THR A 121 22.31 1.70 -14.80
N THR A 122 21.87 0.51 -15.17
CA THR A 122 22.62 -0.43 -16.01
C THR A 122 22.10 -0.51 -17.45
N LEU A 123 20.99 0.16 -17.76
CA LEU A 123 20.36 0.13 -19.07
C LEU A 123 21.16 0.96 -20.09
N THR A 124 21.37 0.40 -21.27
CA THR A 124 21.87 1.17 -22.42
C THR A 124 20.75 2.03 -23.03
N PRO A 125 21.07 3.03 -23.87
CA PRO A 125 20.05 3.80 -24.58
C PRO A 125 19.07 2.95 -25.41
N GLN A 126 19.53 1.81 -25.94
CA GLN A 126 18.69 0.88 -26.69
C GLN A 126 17.75 0.11 -25.77
N ASP A 127 18.23 -0.34 -24.61
CA ASP A 127 17.39 -1.03 -23.62
C ASP A 127 16.33 -0.10 -23.03
N ILE A 128 16.68 1.16 -22.78
CA ILE A 128 15.74 2.19 -22.30
C ILE A 128 14.57 2.33 -23.27
N ASP A 129 14.83 2.34 -24.58
CA ASP A 129 13.78 2.46 -25.59
C ASP A 129 12.89 1.22 -25.64
N ILE A 130 13.48 0.03 -25.54
CA ILE A 130 12.75 -1.25 -25.51
C ILE A 130 11.84 -1.36 -24.28
N LEU A 131 12.29 -0.86 -23.13
CA LEU A 131 11.61 -1.00 -21.84
C LEU A 131 10.60 0.09 -21.52
N LYS A 132 10.27 0.99 -22.46
CA LYS A 132 9.23 2.00 -22.22
C LYS A 132 7.86 1.37 -22.06
N ILE A 133 7.09 1.88 -21.11
CA ILE A 133 5.66 1.57 -20.95
C ILE A 133 4.90 2.87 -21.17
N ASN A 134 4.03 2.92 -22.18
CA ASN A 134 3.26 4.11 -22.54
C ASN A 134 4.14 5.37 -22.68
N GLU A 135 5.25 5.25 -23.42
CA GLU A 135 6.27 6.31 -23.62
C GLU A 135 7.06 6.73 -22.37
N LEU A 136 6.75 6.18 -21.20
CA LEU A 136 7.47 6.46 -19.96
C LEU A 136 8.69 5.55 -19.84
N THR A 137 9.83 6.14 -19.46
CA THR A 137 11.04 5.39 -19.13
C THR A 137 10.91 4.75 -17.75
N MET A 138 11.78 3.78 -17.44
CA MET A 138 11.83 3.17 -16.11
C MET A 138 12.05 4.21 -15.01
N ASN A 139 12.84 5.26 -15.25
CA ASN A 139 13.06 6.35 -14.30
C ASN A 139 11.79 7.16 -14.03
N ASP A 140 10.98 7.41 -15.07
CA ASP A 140 9.70 8.11 -14.90
C ASP A 140 8.74 7.28 -14.05
N ILE A 141 8.69 5.97 -14.30
CA ILE A 141 7.83 5.04 -13.56
C ILE A 141 8.28 4.91 -12.10
N VAL A 142 9.59 4.80 -11.85
CA VAL A 142 10.18 4.86 -10.50
C VAL A 142 9.77 6.15 -9.79
N SER A 143 9.86 7.30 -10.45
CA SER A 143 9.46 8.59 -9.88
C SER A 143 7.97 8.62 -9.50
N ILE A 144 7.10 8.04 -10.33
CA ILE A 144 5.66 7.91 -10.03
C ILE A 144 5.44 6.99 -8.82
N LEU A 145 6.08 5.82 -8.78
CA LEU A 145 6.01 4.87 -7.65
C LEU A 145 6.50 5.52 -6.34
N LYS A 146 7.61 6.26 -6.37
CA LYS A 146 8.13 7.01 -5.22
C LYS A 146 7.12 8.02 -4.71
N ARG A 147 6.53 8.83 -5.60
CA ARG A 147 5.52 9.83 -5.21
C ARG A 147 4.29 9.18 -4.59
N PHE A 148 3.86 8.03 -5.11
CA PHE A 148 2.78 7.25 -4.51
C PHE A 148 3.16 6.69 -3.13
N SER A 149 4.31 6.02 -3.00
CA SER A 149 4.81 5.46 -1.73
C SER A 149 4.92 6.54 -0.64
N ILE A 150 5.52 7.68 -0.96
CA ILE A 150 5.64 8.83 -0.03
C ILE A 150 4.25 9.34 0.38
N SER A 151 3.34 9.51 -0.58
CA SER A 151 1.98 9.99 -0.27
C SER A 151 1.21 9.01 0.61
N LEU A 152 1.38 7.70 0.37
CA LEU A 152 0.77 6.66 1.18
C LEU A 152 1.32 6.70 2.62
N LYS A 153 2.65 6.80 2.77
CA LYS A 153 3.31 6.95 4.07
C LYS A 153 2.76 8.15 4.85
N ILE A 154 2.79 9.32 4.23
CA ILE A 154 2.29 10.56 4.85
C ILE A 154 0.81 10.43 5.24
N THR A 155 -0.02 9.77 4.41
CA THR A 155 -1.44 9.59 4.71
C THR A 155 -1.68 8.65 5.89
N CYS A 156 -0.88 7.58 6.02
CA CYS A 156 -1.03 6.60 7.11
C CYS A 156 -0.37 7.04 8.42
N ASP A 157 0.66 7.90 8.38
CA ASP A 157 1.44 8.32 9.55
C ASP A 157 0.61 8.78 10.76
N PRO A 158 -0.45 9.61 10.61
CA PRO A 158 -1.26 10.04 11.75
C PRO A 158 -1.91 8.89 12.52
N LEU A 159 -2.33 7.83 11.82
CA LEU A 159 -2.91 6.62 12.42
C LEU A 159 -1.82 5.75 13.07
N LYS A 160 -0.65 5.62 12.42
CA LYS A 160 0.52 4.90 12.98
C LYS A 160 1.04 5.52 14.27
N LEU A 161 0.95 6.84 14.41
CA LEU A 161 1.38 7.55 15.61
C LEU A 161 0.46 7.31 16.82
N ILE A 162 -0.75 6.79 16.62
CA ILE A 162 -1.64 6.41 17.73
C ILE A 162 -1.02 5.22 18.49
N GLU A 163 -0.61 4.17 17.76
CA GLU A 163 -0.07 2.94 18.34
C GLU A 163 1.26 3.16 19.07
N ARG A 164 2.16 3.98 18.52
CA ARG A 164 3.49 4.25 19.14
C ARG A 164 3.43 4.89 20.51
N ASN A 165 2.29 5.49 20.88
CA ASN A 165 2.11 6.16 22.17
C ASN A 165 1.37 5.29 23.21
N THR A 166 0.98 4.07 22.88
CA THR A 166 0.22 3.15 23.75
C THR A 166 0.79 1.74 23.66
N ILE A 167 1.89 1.50 24.39
CA ILE A 167 2.58 0.19 24.46
C ILE A 167 1.92 -0.75 25.51
N THR A 168 0.81 -0.33 26.12
CA THR A 168 0.10 -1.15 27.12
C THR A 168 -1.11 -1.82 26.49
N THR A 169 -1.24 -3.14 26.69
CA THR A 169 -2.34 -4.06 26.34
C THR A 169 -3.72 -3.68 26.90
N GLU A 170 -3.89 -2.46 27.39
CA GLU A 170 -5.16 -1.90 27.81
C GLU A 170 -5.74 -1.04 26.68
N ASP A 171 -7.06 -1.13 26.51
CA ASP A 171 -7.84 -0.45 25.47
C ASP A 171 -7.39 1.02 25.29
N ILE A 172 -6.99 1.41 24.06
CA ILE A 172 -6.45 2.76 23.83
C ILE A 172 -7.56 3.77 24.09
N SER A 173 -7.42 4.54 25.18
CA SER A 173 -8.26 5.70 25.42
C SER A 173 -7.81 6.87 24.55
N ILE A 174 -8.37 6.97 23.35
CA ILE A 174 -8.20 8.12 22.46
C ILE A 174 -9.38 9.07 22.65
N PRO A 175 -9.16 10.31 23.13
CA PRO A 175 -10.23 11.31 23.16
C PRO A 175 -10.79 11.55 21.76
N LEU A 176 -12.12 11.65 21.65
CA LEU A 176 -12.80 11.91 20.37
C LEU A 176 -12.30 13.18 19.66
N SER A 177 -11.87 14.20 20.42
CA SER A 177 -11.27 15.41 19.86
C SER A 177 -9.92 15.15 19.16
N LYS A 178 -9.10 14.22 19.67
CA LYS A 178 -7.87 13.80 19.00
C LYS A 178 -8.18 12.98 17.75
N LEU A 179 -9.17 12.08 17.82
CA LEU A 179 -9.62 11.32 16.65
C LEU A 179 -10.10 12.25 15.53
N LYS A 180 -10.88 13.28 15.85
CA LYS A 180 -11.35 14.24 14.85
C LYS A 180 -10.20 14.95 14.12
N ASN A 181 -9.20 15.44 14.84
CA ASN A 181 -8.04 16.08 14.21
C ASN A 181 -7.26 15.10 13.30
N ILE A 182 -7.20 13.82 13.69
CA ILE A 182 -6.58 12.77 12.87
C ILE A 182 -7.40 12.54 11.60
N ILE A 183 -8.73 12.52 11.70
CA ILE A 183 -9.62 12.41 10.54
C ILE A 183 -9.37 13.54 9.56
N ASP A 184 -9.48 14.79 10.01
CA ASP A 184 -9.32 15.96 9.16
C ASP A 184 -7.96 15.93 8.44
N THR A 185 -6.89 15.56 9.17
CA THR A 185 -5.54 15.42 8.60
C THR A 185 -5.44 14.31 7.55
N VAL A 186 -6.05 13.15 7.80
CA VAL A 186 -6.02 12.01 6.88
C VAL A 186 -6.88 12.28 5.66
N GLU A 187 -8.05 12.91 5.80
CA GLU A 187 -8.91 13.30 4.68
C GLU A 187 -8.21 14.27 3.73
N GLU A 188 -7.53 15.28 4.27
CA GLU A 188 -6.72 16.22 3.47
C GLU A 188 -5.61 15.49 2.69
N ARG A 189 -4.88 14.59 3.36
CA ARG A 189 -3.77 13.83 2.75
C ARG A 189 -4.26 12.79 1.74
N LYS A 190 -5.44 12.21 1.96
CA LYS A 190 -6.09 11.24 1.07
C LYS A 190 -6.33 11.83 -0.32
N ILE A 191 -6.66 13.13 -0.42
CA ILE A 191 -6.83 13.80 -1.72
C ILE A 191 -5.53 13.72 -2.55
N VAL A 192 -4.39 13.96 -1.92
CA VAL A 192 -3.08 13.85 -2.58
C VAL A 192 -2.77 12.40 -2.93
N LEU A 193 -3.04 11.46 -2.01
CA LEU A 193 -2.86 10.02 -2.27
C LEU A 193 -3.70 9.55 -3.46
N GLN A 194 -4.96 9.97 -3.55
CA GLN A 194 -5.85 9.67 -4.68
C GLN A 194 -5.27 10.19 -5.98
N GLN A 195 -4.72 11.41 -5.99
CA GLN A 195 -4.08 11.95 -7.18
C GLN A 195 -2.86 11.11 -7.60
N LYS A 196 -2.01 10.68 -6.65
CA LYS A 196 -0.85 9.83 -6.96
C LYS A 196 -1.26 8.42 -7.39
N PHE A 197 -2.37 7.91 -6.87
CA PHE A 197 -2.97 6.67 -7.34
C PHE A 197 -3.44 6.78 -8.81
N GLU A 198 -4.09 7.89 -9.19
CA GLU A 198 -4.48 8.10 -10.59
C GLU A 198 -3.26 8.30 -11.51
N ASP A 199 -2.19 8.93 -11.03
CA ASP A 199 -0.93 9.03 -11.78
C ASP A 199 -0.30 7.64 -11.99
N LEU A 200 -0.31 6.77 -10.98
CA LEU A 200 0.15 5.38 -11.09
C LEU A 200 -0.69 4.58 -12.08
N LYS A 201 -2.01 4.74 -12.04
CA LYS A 201 -2.93 4.07 -12.95
C LYS A 201 -2.65 4.40 -14.41
N LYS A 202 -2.33 5.66 -14.72
CA LYS A 202 -2.00 6.11 -16.10
C LYS A 202 -0.74 5.46 -16.67
N VAL A 203 0.14 4.91 -15.84
CA VAL A 203 1.35 4.21 -16.31
C VAL A 203 0.99 3.02 -17.21
N VAL A 204 -0.17 2.39 -16.98
CA VAL A 204 -0.57 1.13 -17.64
C VAL A 204 -1.86 1.26 -18.46
N GLN A 205 -2.35 2.48 -18.70
CA GLN A 205 -3.52 2.81 -19.52
C GLN A 205 -3.11 3.63 -20.74
#